data_AF-A0A7R9MDH3-F1
#
_entry.id   AF-A0A7R9MDH3-F1
#
_cell.length_a   1.000
_cell.length_b   1.000
_cell.length_c   1.000
_cell.angle_alpha   90.00
_cell.angle_beta   90.00
_cell.angle_gamma   90.00
#
_symmetry.space_group_name_H-M   'P 1'
#
loop_
_entity.id
_entity.type
_entity.pdbx_description
1 polymer ?
#
loop_
_entity_poly.entity_id
_entity_poly.type
_entity_poly.pdbx_seq_one_letter_code
_entity_poly.pdbx_strand_id
1 'polypeptide(L)'
;MVWDLSRFCYVRTLSDHKFVIELLAISETLGDIISVSHQNHEMESLLCVHTINGELVGQVVTDTRITAVCYSTAPEGLSVNVIATAFTDGTIKLWSSWDLAPVRQLQTDINIPINWFYNVFQ
;
A
#
# COMPACT_ATOMS: atom_id res chain seq x y z
N MET A 1 4.99 1.89 -13.66
CA MET A 1 4.50 1.80 -15.06
C MET A 1 3.49 0.67 -15.13
N VAL A 2 2.38 0.83 -15.85
CA VAL A 2 1.33 -0.17 -16.02
C VAL A 2 1.35 -0.69 -17.45
N TRP A 3 1.32 -2.01 -17.60
CA TRP A 3 1.39 -2.73 -18.87
C TRP A 3 0.22 -3.69 -19.00
N ASP A 4 -0.39 -3.76 -20.19
CA ASP A 4 -1.36 -4.79 -20.52
C ASP A 4 -0.60 -6.01 -21.05
N LEU A 5 -0.58 -7.08 -20.25
CA LEU A 5 0.11 -8.32 -20.59
C LEU A 5 -0.62 -9.15 -21.66
N SER A 6 -1.93 -8.93 -21.86
CA SER A 6 -2.70 -9.62 -22.91
C SER A 6 -2.43 -9.02 -24.28
N ARG A 7 -2.23 -7.70 -24.34
CA ARG A 7 -1.97 -6.96 -25.59
C ARG A 7 -0.50 -6.64 -25.81
N PHE A 8 0.37 -6.96 -24.84
CA PHE A 8 1.78 -6.59 -24.82
C PHE A 8 2.03 -5.10 -25.07
N CYS A 9 1.14 -4.24 -24.57
CA CYS A 9 1.21 -2.81 -24.80
C CYS A 9 1.37 -2.02 -23.49
N TYR A 10 2.10 -0.91 -23.61
CA TYR A 10 2.17 0.08 -22.55
C TYR A 10 0.80 0.73 -22.38
N VAL A 11 0.30 0.76 -21.14
CA VAL A 11 -0.98 1.41 -20.83
C VAL A 11 -0.72 2.82 -20.34
N ARG A 12 0.03 2.98 -19.23
CA ARG A 12 0.30 4.30 -18.63
C ARG A 12 1.41 4.28 -17.59
N THR A 13 1.79 5.47 -17.12
CA THR A 13 2.70 5.67 -15.98
C THR A 13 1.97 6.50 -14.93
N LEU A 14 2.04 6.07 -13.67
CA LEU A 14 1.58 6.84 -12.53
C LEU A 14 2.72 7.79 -12.13
N SER A 15 2.48 9.10 -12.22
CA SER A 15 3.52 10.13 -12.11
C SER A 15 3.41 11.01 -10.85
N ASP A 16 2.50 10.68 -9.93
CA ASP A 16 2.26 11.51 -8.74
C ASP A 16 3.28 11.28 -7.62
N HIS A 17 4.20 10.33 -7.79
CA HIS A 17 5.20 9.99 -6.79
C HIS A 17 6.34 11.01 -6.81
N LYS A 18 6.58 11.66 -5.66
CA LYS A 18 7.65 12.64 -5.49
C LYS A 18 9.02 12.01 -5.25
N PHE A 19 9.04 10.77 -4.75
CA PHE A 19 10.25 10.05 -4.36
C PHE A 19 10.29 8.67 -5.00
N VAL A 20 11.41 7.98 -4.82
CA VAL A 20 11.59 6.61 -5.29
C VAL A 20 10.58 5.71 -4.58
N ILE A 21 9.82 4.94 -5.36
CA ILE A 21 8.86 3.97 -4.84
C ILE A 21 9.64 2.72 -4.41
N GLU A 22 9.45 2.30 -3.16
CA GLU A 22 10.11 1.11 -2.61
C GLU A 22 9.15 -0.07 -2.46
N LEU A 23 7.87 0.19 -2.17
CA LEU A 23 6.86 -0.86 -2.01
C LEU A 23 5.65 -0.58 -2.91
N LEU A 24 5.07 -1.67 -3.42
CA LEU A 24 3.88 -1.66 -4.25
C LEU A 24 2.97 -2.82 -3.82
N ALA A 25 1.67 -2.61 -3.85
CA ALA A 25 0.66 -3.66 -3.71
C ALA A 25 -0.54 -3.33 -4.60
N ILE A 26 -1.25 -4.35 -5.06
CA ILE A 26 -2.43 -4.20 -5.92
C ILE A 26 -3.60 -4.93 -5.27
N SER A 27 -4.76 -4.29 -5.25
CA SER A 27 -6.01 -4.90 -4.78
C SER A 27 -6.50 -5.91 -5.80
N GLU A 28 -6.74 -7.15 -5.36
CA GLU A 28 -7.28 -8.20 -6.24
C GLU A 28 -8.76 -7.97 -6.61
N THR A 29 -9.48 -7.17 -5.82
CA THR A 29 -10.92 -6.92 -6.02
C THR A 29 -11.15 -5.71 -6.90
N LEU A 30 -10.57 -4.57 -6.54
CA LEU A 30 -10.82 -3.28 -7.21
C LEU A 30 -9.75 -2.92 -8.24
N GLY A 31 -8.59 -3.58 -8.23
CA GLY A 31 -7.46 -3.23 -9.09
C GLY A 31 -6.74 -1.95 -8.67
N ASP A 32 -7.08 -1.38 -7.52
CA ASP A 32 -6.40 -0.22 -6.95
C ASP A 32 -4.94 -0.54 -6.62
N ILE A 33 -4.08 0.44 -6.85
CA ILE A 33 -2.63 0.33 -6.78
C ILE A 33 -2.15 1.16 -5.60
N ILE A 34 -1.53 0.51 -4.63
CA ILE A 34 -0.78 1.17 -3.57
C ILE A 34 0.66 1.35 -4.01
N SER A 35 1.18 2.52 -3.68
CA SER A 35 2.60 2.84 -3.75
C SER A 35 3.08 3.45 -2.45
N VAL A 36 4.29 3.07 -2.04
CA VAL A 36 4.97 3.65 -0.89
C VAL A 36 6.30 4.19 -1.35
N SER A 37 6.57 5.43 -0.98
CA SER A 37 7.84 6.09 -1.24
C SER A 37 8.39 6.70 0.05
N HIS A 38 9.71 6.80 0.13
CA HIS A 38 10.40 7.36 1.30
C HIS A 38 11.19 8.59 0.89
N GLN A 39 11.15 9.61 1.72
CA GLN A 39 12.02 10.77 1.55
C GLN A 39 13.42 10.41 2.06
N ASN A 40 14.44 10.62 1.21
CA ASN A 40 15.81 10.25 1.55
C ASN A 40 16.24 10.96 2.84
N HIS A 41 16.73 10.19 3.82
CA HIS A 41 17.15 10.60 5.18
C HIS A 41 16.05 10.77 6.23
N GLU A 42 14.78 10.63 5.86
CA GLU A 42 13.67 10.78 6.80
C GLU A 42 13.09 9.41 7.19
N MET A 43 12.52 9.35 8.40
CA MET A 43 11.69 8.21 8.82
C MET A 43 10.30 8.28 8.17
N GLU A 44 9.99 9.35 7.44
CA GLU A 44 8.69 9.55 6.86
C GLU A 44 8.45 8.66 5.64
N SER A 45 7.19 8.24 5.46
CA SER A 45 6.76 7.53 4.25
C SER A 45 5.54 8.20 3.67
N LEU A 46 5.49 8.27 2.34
CA LEU A 46 4.32 8.70 1.60
C LEU A 46 3.64 7.47 1.00
N LEU A 47 2.45 7.17 1.52
CA LEU A 47 1.53 6.16 1.00
C LEU A 47 0.55 6.82 0.03
N CYS A 48 0.51 6.38 -1.23
CA CYS A 48 -0.45 6.84 -2.22
C CYS A 48 -1.27 5.66 -2.76
N VAL A 49 -2.57 5.88 -2.93
CA VAL A 49 -3.50 4.94 -3.56
C VAL A 49 -4.01 5.53 -4.85
N HIS A 50 -3.86 4.78 -5.93
CA HIS A 50 -4.36 5.12 -7.25
C HIS A 50 -5.36 4.08 -7.72
N THR A 51 -6.39 4.50 -8.46
CA THR A 51 -7.25 3.55 -9.17
C THR A 51 -6.48 2.84 -10.27
N ILE A 52 -7.03 1.74 -10.82
CA ILE A 52 -6.44 1.08 -12.00
C ILE A 52 -6.33 2.00 -13.22
N ASN A 53 -7.22 3.01 -13.31
CA ASN A 53 -7.17 4.05 -14.34
C ASN A 53 -6.12 5.14 -14.03
N GLY A 54 -5.51 5.07 -12.84
CA GLY A 54 -4.45 5.93 -12.34
C GLY A 54 -4.92 7.31 -11.92
N GLU A 55 -6.15 7.40 -11.41
CA GLU A 55 -6.64 8.55 -10.67
C GLU A 55 -6.24 8.41 -9.20
N LEU A 56 -5.83 9.51 -8.55
CA LEU A 56 -5.47 9.49 -7.14
C LEU A 56 -6.73 9.35 -6.28
N VAL A 57 -6.79 8.28 -5.49
CA VAL A 57 -7.84 8.07 -4.46
C VAL A 57 -7.50 8.86 -3.21
N GLY A 58 -6.25 8.77 -2.76
CA GLY A 58 -5.79 9.45 -1.56
C GLY A 58 -4.29 9.28 -1.32
N GLN A 59 -3.76 10.12 -0.44
CA GLN A 59 -2.38 10.04 0.01
C GLN A 59 -2.28 10.33 1.51
N VAL A 60 -1.37 9.64 2.20
CA VAL A 60 -1.08 9.82 3.63
C VAL A 60 0.43 9.88 3.82
N VAL A 61 0.87 10.89 4.58
CA VAL A 61 2.24 10.96 5.09
C VAL A 61 2.27 10.32 6.47
N THR A 62 3.19 9.38 6.68
CA THR A 62 3.44 8.76 7.97
C THR A 62 4.75 9.25 8.55
N ASP A 63 4.77 9.42 9.86
CA ASP A 63 5.92 9.82 10.68
C ASP A 63 6.97 8.70 10.84
N THR A 64 6.52 7.46 10.77
CA THR A 64 7.36 6.26 10.84
C THR A 64 7.47 5.58 9.48
N ARG A 65 8.60 4.89 9.26
CA ARG A 65 8.92 4.26 7.98
C ARG A 65 8.09 3.00 7.77
N ILE A 66 7.39 2.91 6.64
CA ILE A 66 6.64 1.71 6.26
C ILE A 66 7.63 0.65 5.73
N THR A 67 7.55 -0.56 6.26
CA THR A 67 8.40 -1.70 5.86
C THR A 67 7.67 -2.72 4.98
N ALA A 68 6.35 -2.80 5.10
CA ALA A 68 5.53 -3.69 4.30
C ALA A 68 4.12 -3.11 4.10
N VAL A 69 3.49 -3.46 2.98
CA VAL A 69 2.12 -3.06 2.67
C VAL A 69 1.39 -4.17 1.93
N CYS A 70 0.10 -4.37 2.24
CA CYS A 70 -0.77 -5.31 1.54
C CYS A 70 -2.24 -4.89 1.58
N TYR A 71 -3.04 -5.46 0.67
CA TYR A 71 -4.50 -5.37 0.70
C TYR A 71 -5.10 -6.60 1.38
N SER A 72 -6.23 -6.43 2.06
CA SER A 72 -7.11 -7.55 2.34
C SER A 72 -7.85 -7.99 1.08
N THR A 73 -8.13 -9.29 0.98
CA THR A 73 -8.75 -9.93 -0.18
C THR A 73 -10.15 -10.46 0.12
N ALA A 74 -10.91 -9.74 0.97
CA ALA A 74 -12.28 -10.16 1.26
C ALA A 74 -13.13 -10.01 -0.02
N PRO A 75 -13.96 -11.02 -0.37
CA PRO A 75 -14.86 -10.91 -1.50
C PRO A 75 -15.81 -9.72 -1.35
N GLU A 76 -16.13 -9.09 -2.48
CA GLU A 76 -17.05 -7.95 -2.50
C GLU A 76 -18.40 -8.32 -1.90
N GLY A 77 -18.96 -7.40 -1.11
CA GLY A 77 -20.25 -7.60 -0.44
C GLY A 77 -20.20 -8.39 0.87
N LEU A 78 -19.05 -8.95 1.26
CA LEU A 78 -18.88 -9.60 2.58
C LEU A 78 -18.26 -8.67 3.63
N SER A 79 -17.25 -7.88 3.23
CA SER A 79 -16.52 -6.98 4.13
C SER A 79 -15.97 -5.76 3.39
N VAL A 80 -15.67 -4.70 4.14
CA VAL A 80 -14.91 -3.55 3.62
C VAL A 80 -13.43 -3.94 3.61
N ASN A 81 -12.81 -3.89 2.43
CA ASN A 81 -11.37 -4.17 2.31
C ASN A 81 -10.54 -3.08 2.98
N VAL A 82 -9.43 -3.49 3.58
CA VAL A 82 -8.48 -2.62 4.26
C VAL A 82 -7.10 -2.75 3.65
N ILE A 83 -6.33 -1.68 3.80
CA ILE A 83 -4.91 -1.64 3.50
C ILE A 83 -4.19 -1.83 4.82
N ALA A 84 -3.30 -2.80 4.91
CA ALA A 84 -2.45 -2.99 6.07
C ALA A 84 -1.03 -2.49 5.77
N THR A 85 -0.52 -1.60 6.62
CA THR A 85 0.87 -1.11 6.56
C THR A 85 1.60 -1.47 7.84
N ALA A 86 2.77 -2.10 7.71
CA ALA A 86 3.68 -2.35 8.81
C ALA A 86 4.76 -1.27 8.88
N PHE A 87 5.15 -0.89 10.09
CA PHE A 87 6.10 0.16 10.36
C PHE A 87 7.40 -0.38 10.99
N THR A 88 8.48 0.39 10.91
CA THR A 88 9.78 0.03 11.51
C THR A 88 9.75 -0.08 13.04
N ASP A 89 8.79 0.57 13.70
CA ASP A 89 8.59 0.52 15.14
C ASP A 89 7.77 -0.72 15.61
N GLY A 90 7.38 -1.60 14.67
CA GLY A 90 6.56 -2.77 14.97
C GLY A 90 5.05 -2.49 15.03
N THR A 91 4.63 -1.25 14.76
CA THR A 91 3.22 -0.89 14.63
C THR A 91 2.66 -1.41 13.31
N ILE A 92 1.37 -1.81 13.31
CA ILE A 92 0.59 -2.05 12.10
C ILE A 92 -0.58 -1.08 12.10
N LYS A 93 -0.73 -0.30 11.02
CA LYS A 93 -1.94 0.53 10.80
C LYS A 93 -2.79 -0.09 9.69
N LEU A 94 -4.09 -0.10 9.91
CA LEU A 94 -5.10 -0.50 8.95
C LEU A 94 -5.80 0.77 8.45
N TRP A 95 -5.91 0.88 7.14
CA TRP A 95 -6.55 1.98 6.45
C TRP A 95 -7.73 1.46 5.65
N SER A 96 -8.76 2.27 5.48
CA SER A 96 -9.86 1.99 4.58
C SER A 96 -9.36 2.05 3.15
N SER A 97 -9.72 1.06 2.33
CA SER A 97 -9.35 1.03 0.91
C SER A 97 -10.02 2.12 0.06
N TRP A 98 -11.12 2.71 0.56
CA TRP A 98 -11.96 3.64 -0.21
C TRP A 98 -11.50 5.10 -0.11
N ASP A 99 -11.11 5.52 1.09
CA ASP A 99 -10.82 6.91 1.42
C ASP A 99 -9.48 7.09 2.15
N LEU A 100 -8.74 5.98 2.35
CA LEU A 100 -7.48 5.95 3.07
C LEU A 100 -7.60 6.43 4.53
N ALA A 101 -8.81 6.45 5.10
CA ALA A 101 -9.03 6.83 6.49
C ALA A 101 -8.45 5.76 7.44
N PRO A 102 -7.88 6.15 8.60
CA PRO A 102 -7.39 5.20 9.57
C PRO A 102 -8.55 4.41 10.20
N VAL A 103 -8.47 3.08 10.11
CA VAL A 103 -9.47 2.15 10.67
C VAL A 103 -9.04 1.66 12.03
N ARG A 104 -7.79 1.22 12.14
CA ARG A 104 -7.26 0.66 13.39
C ARG A 104 -5.74 0.70 13.43
N GLN A 105 -5.20 0.82 14.63
CA GLN A 105 -3.77 0.61 14.90
C GLN A 105 -3.62 -0.62 15.81
N LEU A 106 -2.66 -1.48 15.46
CA LEU A 106 -2.23 -2.61 16.26
C LEU A 106 -0.78 -2.34 16.66
N GLN A 107 -0.51 -2.40 17.96
CA GLN A 107 0.82 -2.22 18.49
C GLN A 107 1.17 -3.48 19.29
N THR A 108 2.32 -4.05 18.99
CA THR A 108 2.87 -5.17 19.76
C THR A 108 3.90 -4.62 20.74
N ASP A 109 4.09 -5.27 21.89
CA ASP A 109 5.10 -4.86 22.88
C ASP A 109 6.55 -5.14 22.41
N ILE A 110 6.75 -5.52 21.15
CA ILE A 110 8.01 -5.94 20.56
C ILE A 110 8.45 -4.88 19.52
N ASN A 111 9.46 -4.09 19.87
CA ASN A 111 10.08 -3.05 19.02
C ASN A 111 10.99 -3.64 17.93
N ILE A 112 10.48 -4.55 17.10
CA ILE A 112 11.20 -5.08 15.94
C ILE A 112 10.44 -4.78 14.64
N PRO A 113 11.13 -4.43 13.55
CA PRO A 113 10.48 -4.18 12.27
C PRO A 113 9.83 -5.46 11.75
N ILE A 114 8.56 -5.38 11.37
CA ILE A 114 7.83 -6.51 10.81
C ILE A 114 8.19 -6.62 9.33
N ASN A 115 8.89 -7.71 8.99
CA ASN A 115 9.17 -8.10 7.61
C ASN A 115 8.16 -9.17 7.19
N TRP A 116 7.20 -8.82 6.33
CA TRP A 116 6.33 -9.81 5.69
C TRP A 116 7.08 -10.45 4.53
N PHE A 117 7.51 -11.71 4.71
CA PHE A 117 8.01 -12.52 3.61
C PHE A 117 6.82 -13.16 2.88
N TYR A 118 6.65 -12.83 1.61
CA TYR A 118 5.74 -13.53 0.70
C TYR A 118 6.24 -14.97 0.50
N ASN A 119 5.70 -15.91 1.27
CA ASN A 119 5.70 -17.31 0.89
C ASN A 119 4.45 -17.99 1.46
N VAL A 120 3.89 -18.88 0.64
CA VAL A 120 2.71 -19.73 0.86
C VAL A 120 1.39 -19.10 0.40
N PHE A 121 1.10 -19.23 -0.90
CA PHE A 121 -0.04 -20.01 -1.40
C PHE A 121 0.32 -20.60 -2.78
N GLN A 122 0.70 -21.88 -2.77
CA GLN A 122 0.56 -22.81 -3.89
C GLN A 122 -0.70 -23.64 -3.63
#